data_AF-A0A7X7VHF0-F1
#
_entry.id   AF-A0A7X7VHF0-F1
#
_cell.length_a   1.000
_cell.length_b   1.000
_cell.length_c   1.000
_cell.angle_alpha   90.00
_cell.angle_beta   90.00
_cell.angle_gamma   90.00
#
_symmetry.space_group_name_H-M   'P 1'
#
loop_
_entity.id
_entity.type
_entity.pdbx_description
1 polymer ?
#
loop_
_entity_poly.entity_id
_entity_poly.type
_entity_poly.pdbx_seq_one_letter_code
_entity_poly.pdbx_strand_id
1 'polypeptide(L)'
;RSSKEVRARAAAPEVEAGNVYLPHASISGFVNDFIEELSIFPNGAHDDMCDSFSQYINNTRITNVKLPKVPSKIIRVGGGWE
;
A
#
# COMPACT_ATOMS: atom_id res chain seq x y z
N ARG A 1 7.12 -18.64 11.39
CA ARG A 1 6.50 -18.18 10.12
C ARG A 1 5.19 -17.51 10.51
N SER A 2 5.08 -16.20 10.31
CA SER A 2 3.87 -15.44 10.66
C SER A 2 2.78 -15.68 9.61
N SER A 3 1.51 -15.85 10.01
CA SER A 3 0.39 -16.00 9.08
C SER A 3 0.21 -14.72 8.26
N LYS A 4 -0.28 -14.85 7.02
CA LYS A 4 -0.51 -13.71 6.11
C LYS A 4 -1.43 -12.65 6.73
N GLU A 5 -2.40 -13.08 7.53
CA GLU A 5 -3.28 -12.20 8.31
C GLU A 5 -2.53 -11.39 9.38
N VAL A 6 -1.55 -11.98 10.05
CA VAL A 6 -0.77 -11.30 11.08
C VAL A 6 0.10 -10.21 10.46
N ARG A 7 0.64 -10.44 9.25
CA ARG A 7 1.40 -9.43 8.51
C ARG A 7 0.52 -8.27 8.04
N ALA A 8 -0.68 -8.57 7.53
CA ALA A 8 -1.64 -7.54 7.14
C ALA A 8 -2.11 -6.71 8.34
N ARG A 9 -2.43 -7.36 9.47
CA ARG A 9 -2.78 -6.67 10.72
C ARG A 9 -1.65 -5.81 11.26
N ALA A 10 -0.41 -6.27 11.13
CA ALA A 10 0.75 -5.47 11.50
C ALA A 10 0.87 -4.22 10.61
N ALA A 11 0.49 -4.26 9.33
CA ALA A 11 0.54 -3.09 8.44
C ALA A 11 -0.59 -2.08 8.68
N ALA A 12 -1.75 -2.50 9.22
CA ALA A 12 -2.94 -1.66 9.39
C ALA A 12 -2.71 -0.33 10.13
N PRO A 13 -1.92 -0.23 11.22
CA PRO A 13 -1.76 1.04 11.92
C PRO A 13 -1.06 2.13 11.09
N GLU A 14 -0.20 1.78 10.11
CA GLU A 14 0.36 2.81 9.20
C GLU A 14 -0.70 3.38 8.25
N VAL A 15 -1.65 2.54 7.84
CA VAL A 15 -2.77 2.95 6.98
C VAL A 15 -3.71 3.87 7.77
N GLU A 16 -4.07 3.47 8.99
CA GLU A 16 -4.93 4.26 9.89
C GLU A 16 -4.28 5.58 10.32
N ALA A 17 -2.96 5.61 10.47
CA ALA A 17 -2.21 6.84 10.73
C ALA A 17 -2.16 7.80 9.52
N GLY A 18 -2.61 7.36 8.34
CA GLY A 18 -2.58 8.17 7.12
C GLY A 18 -1.21 8.29 6.47
N ASN A 19 -0.28 7.36 6.76
CA ASN A 19 1.07 7.35 6.19
C ASN A 19 1.11 6.70 4.78
N VAL A 20 0.01 6.10 4.35
CA VAL A 20 -0.11 5.41 3.06
C VAL A 20 -0.92 6.26 2.09
N TYR A 21 -0.35 6.52 0.92
CA TYR A 21 -0.98 7.33 -0.13
C TYR A 21 -1.11 6.50 -1.41
N LEU A 22 -2.32 6.52 -1.99
CA LEU A 22 -2.59 5.89 -3.28
C LEU A 22 -2.85 6.99 -4.33
N PRO A 23 -2.40 6.80 -5.59
CA PRO A 23 -2.75 7.70 -6.67
C PRO A 23 -4.28 7.66 -6.92
N HIS A 24 -4.84 8.74 -7.45
CA HIS A 24 -6.26 8.76 -7.79
C HIS A 24 -6.56 7.72 -8.88
N ALA A 25 -7.71 7.03 -8.81
CA ALA A 25 -8.08 5.97 -9.75
C ALA A 25 -8.10 6.43 -11.22
N SER A 26 -8.38 7.72 -11.48
CA SER A 26 -8.31 8.29 -12.84
C SER A 26 -6.89 8.47 -13.38
N ILE A 27 -5.87 8.44 -12.52
CA ILE A 27 -4.44 8.51 -12.90
C ILE A 27 -3.92 7.08 -13.08
N SER A 28 -4.37 6.18 -12.23
CA SER A 28 -3.93 4.80 -12.25
C SER A 28 -5.07 3.83 -11.99
N GLY A 29 -5.44 3.07 -13.02
CA GLY A 29 -6.57 2.14 -12.97
C GLY A 29 -6.37 1.00 -11.97
N PHE A 30 -5.12 0.59 -11.70
CA PHE A 30 -4.81 -0.52 -10.79
C PHE A 30 -5.25 -0.26 -9.34
N VAL A 31 -5.51 1.00 -8.97
CA VAL A 31 -5.87 1.36 -7.59
C VAL A 31 -7.19 0.72 -7.18
N ASN A 32 -8.13 0.57 -8.10
CA ASN A 32 -9.39 -0.10 -7.82
C ASN A 32 -9.19 -1.60 -7.59
N ASP A 33 -8.43 -2.28 -8.47
CA ASP A 33 -8.06 -3.69 -8.29
C ASP A 33 -7.31 -3.91 -6.98
N PHE A 34 -6.39 -2.99 -6.62
CA PHE A 34 -5.66 -3.06 -5.36
C PHE A 34 -6.58 -2.94 -4.14
N ILE A 35 -7.53 -2.01 -4.16
CA ILE A 35 -8.51 -1.84 -3.06
C ILE A 35 -9.45 -3.05 -2.99
N GLU A 36 -9.88 -3.57 -4.13
CA GLU A 36 -10.73 -4.76 -4.20
C GLU A 36 -9.98 -5.97 -3.64
N GLU A 37 -8.72 -6.19 -4.02
CA GLU A 37 -7.87 -7.25 -3.49
C GLU A 37 -7.69 -7.14 -1.95
N LEU A 38 -7.44 -5.93 -1.44
CA LEU A 38 -7.35 -5.68 0.01
C LEU A 38 -8.66 -5.98 0.74
N SER A 39 -9.82 -5.79 0.08
CA SER A 39 -11.13 -6.03 0.68
C SER A 39 -11.51 -7.51 0.78
N ILE A 40 -11.02 -8.34 -0.15
CA ILE A 40 -11.28 -9.79 -0.21
C ILE A 40 -10.24 -10.62 0.56
N PHE A 41 -9.14 -9.99 0.98
CA PHE A 41 -8.09 -10.63 1.76
C PHE A 41 -8.63 -11.20 3.10
N PRO A 42 -8.23 -12.41 3.53
CA PRO A 42 -7.18 -13.30 3.00
C PRO A 42 -7.69 -14.38 2.03
N ASN A 43 -8.97 -14.35 1.66
CA ASN A 43 -9.66 -15.43 0.95
C ASN A 43 -9.70 -15.24 -0.58
N GLY A 44 -9.19 -14.12 -1.09
CA GLY A 44 -9.05 -13.87 -2.52
C GLY A 44 -8.15 -14.87 -3.22
N ALA A 45 -8.40 -15.12 -4.51
CA ALA A 45 -7.56 -15.96 -5.35
C ALA A 45 -6.20 -15.30 -5.69
N HIS A 46 -6.16 -13.97 -5.60
CA HIS A 46 -4.97 -13.14 -5.77
C HIS A 46 -4.68 -12.45 -4.43
N ASP A 47 -3.46 -12.61 -3.92
CA ASP A 47 -2.97 -11.93 -2.70
C ASP A 47 -1.57 -11.34 -2.85
N ASP A 48 -1.00 -11.35 -4.06
CA ASP A 48 0.36 -10.91 -4.34
C ASP A 48 0.60 -9.41 -4.06
N MET A 49 -0.37 -8.54 -4.39
CA MET A 49 -0.25 -7.11 -4.16
C MET A 49 -0.42 -6.78 -2.67
N CYS A 50 -1.36 -7.42 -1.98
CA CYS A 50 -1.54 -7.30 -0.53
C CYS A 50 -0.32 -7.83 0.26
N ASP A 51 0.27 -8.95 -0.15
CA ASP A 51 1.46 -9.51 0.50
C ASP A 51 2.69 -8.62 0.29
N SER A 52 2.87 -8.07 -0.91
CA SER A 52 3.96 -7.12 -1.21
C SER A 52 3.80 -5.84 -0.40
N PHE A 53 2.59 -5.30 -0.32
CA PHE A 53 2.27 -4.10 0.46
C PHE A 53 2.52 -4.29 1.96
N SER A 54 1.99 -5.36 2.55
CA SER A 54 2.16 -5.65 3.97
C SER A 54 3.61 -5.95 4.34
N GLN A 55 4.38 -6.61 3.47
CA GLN A 55 5.82 -6.81 3.67
C GLN A 55 6.60 -5.49 3.63
N TYR A 56 6.32 -4.61 2.67
CA TYR A 56 7.00 -3.32 2.58
C TYR A 56 6.78 -2.46 3.83
N ILE A 57 5.53 -2.34 4.29
CA ILE A 57 5.20 -1.57 5.49
C ILE A 57 5.89 -2.14 6.72
N ASN A 58 5.81 -3.46 6.92
CA ASN A 58 6.42 -4.10 8.08
C ASN A 58 7.95 -3.99 8.06
N ASN A 59 8.58 -4.03 6.88
CA ASN A 59 10.01 -3.83 6.74
C ASN A 59 10.43 -2.38 7.04
N THR A 60 9.67 -1.40 6.56
CA THR A 60 9.92 0.03 6.79
C THR A 60 9.84 0.40 8.26
N ARG A 61 9.08 -0.35 9.08
CA ARG A 61 9.08 -0.17 10.54
C ARG A 61 10.35 -0.66 11.22
N ILE A 62 10.97 -1.71 10.68
CA ILE A 62 12.15 -2.35 11.27
C ILE A 62 13.42 -1.59 10.83
N THR A 63 13.45 -1.17 9.57
CA THR A 63 14.56 -0.39 9.04
C THR A 63 14.25 1.09 9.27
N ASN A 64 15.15 1.86 9.91
CA ASN A 64 15.00 3.31 10.09
C ASN A 64 15.18 4.08 8.75
N VAL A 65 14.43 3.68 7.73
CA VAL A 65 14.44 4.22 6.38
C VAL A 65 13.70 5.54 6.45
N LYS A 66 14.41 6.63 6.15
CA LYS A 66 13.77 7.92 5.90
C LYS A 66 12.93 7.77 4.64
N LEU A 67 11.63 7.63 4.82
CA LEU A 67 10.70 7.73 3.70
C LEU A 67 10.91 9.10 3.01
N PRO A 68 10.91 9.15 1.67
CA PRO A 68 10.96 10.41 0.97
C PRO A 68 9.81 11.29 1.46
N LYS A 69 10.10 12.55 1.83
CA LYS A 69 9.06 13.48 2.27
C LYS A 69 8.05 13.64 1.14
N VAL A 70 6.86 13.08 1.34
CA VAL A 70 5.76 13.29 0.43
C VAL A 70 5.39 14.77 0.43
N PRO A 71 5.13 15.37 -0.73
CA PRO A 71 4.76 16.76 -0.81
C PRO A 71 3.42 16.98 -0.09
N SER A 72 3.35 18.02 0.75
CA SER A 72 2.16 18.38 1.55
C SER A 72 0.95 18.84 0.73
N LYS A 73 1.11 18.92 -0.60
CA LYS A 73 0.04 19.14 -1.57
C LYS A 73 0.03 17.96 -2.52
N ILE A 74 -1.16 17.45 -2.85
CA ILE A 74 -1.38 16.54 -3.98
C ILE A 74 -0.84 17.24 -5.22
N ILE A 75 0.35 16.85 -5.68
CA ILE A 75 0.90 17.33 -6.94
C ILE A 75 0.26 16.46 -8.02
N ARG A 76 -0.61 17.04 -8.85
CA ARG A 76 -0.98 16.42 -10.14
C ARG A 76 0.29 16.34 -10.97
N VAL A 77 0.98 15.20 -10.92
CA VAL A 77 2.02 14.88 -11.90
C VAL A 77 1.33 14.12 -13.03
N GLY A 78 0.60 14.88 -13.84
CA GLY A 78 0.20 14.40 -15.16
C GLY A 78 1.43 14.42 -16.04
N GLY A 79 2.07 13.27 -16.19
CA GLY A 79 3.16 13.05 -17.13
C GLY A 79 3.27 11.55 -17.30
N GLY A 80 2.85 11.05 -18.47
CA GLY A 80 2.90 9.64 -18.82
C GLY A 80 4.30 9.08 -18.73
N TRP A 81 4.37 7.76 -18.71
CA TRP A 81 5.61 7.01 -18.88
C TRP A 81 6.10 7.20 -20.33
N GLU A 82 6.85 8.26 -20.57
CA GLU A 82 7.80 8.39 -21.70
C GLU A 82 9.21 8.64 -21.16
#